data_AF-A0A6U4S7N5-F1
#
_entry.id   AF-A0A6U4S7N5-F1
#
_cell.length_a   1.000
_cell.length_b   1.000
_cell.length_c   1.000
_cell.angle_alpha   90.00
_cell.angle_beta   90.00
_cell.angle_gamma   90.00
#
_symmetry.space_group_name_H-M   'P 1'
#
loop_
_entity.id
_entity.type
_entity.pdbx_description
1 polymer ?
#
loop_
_entity_poly.entity_id
_entity_poly.type
_entity_poly.pdbx_seq_one_letter_code
_entity_poly.pdbx_strand_id
1 'polypeptide(L)'
;STRPGLYTVSSVGDSVCSAKVQASVRVAARPAATLHSVVSDVCDGASARLEVRLSGGGGEGPWHALVEYPNGEVKRIDSDKPSAAWDVSLEGDYVLQSAATGQCSAEVGAASSVSVRHFEAPSATLGGDVTACAGQPAEIGVRVSGGQWPYSVVLLLNGKPYRREPLLVTRPDGELTVAVTEQGRYTLQGVKDARRCSGKTSGHAEARQYARARAGFAQSSHTMCAGSSVDVAVSVVSDGSPAPWQVTVLRDEHFYTATAVANNTETGGSFRFTTRQPGLYKLSQEGLVDARGCSGAVGKPMRVTVAQLPTVRVTPASGSVCEVG
;
A
#
# COMPACT_ATOMS: atom_id res chain seq x y z
N SER A 1 20.80 -6.51 -66.06
CA SER A 1 20.24 -7.00 -64.78
C SER A 1 20.58 -8.46 -64.64
N THR A 2 21.57 -8.80 -63.82
CA THR A 2 21.99 -10.18 -63.55
C THR A 2 21.13 -10.75 -62.41
N ARG A 3 20.38 -11.82 -62.68
CA ARG A 3 19.61 -12.53 -61.65
C ARG A 3 20.57 -13.25 -60.68
N PRO A 4 20.23 -13.41 -59.39
CA PRO A 4 20.99 -14.28 -58.50
C PRO A 4 21.09 -15.70 -59.09
N GLY A 5 22.25 -16.33 -58.95
CA GLY A 5 22.50 -17.65 -59.51
C GLY A 5 23.95 -17.92 -59.84
N LEU A 6 24.23 -19.15 -60.26
CA LEU A 6 25.54 -19.55 -60.76
C LEU A 6 25.56 -19.40 -62.28
N TYR A 7 26.42 -18.53 -62.78
CA TYR A 7 26.69 -18.36 -64.20
C TYR A 7 27.96 -19.11 -64.54
N THR A 8 27.93 -19.92 -65.59
CA THR A 8 29.11 -20.65 -66.06
C THR A 8 29.43 -20.25 -67.49
N VAL A 9 30.69 -19.92 -67.75
CA VAL A 9 31.24 -19.77 -69.09
C VAL A 9 31.79 -21.14 -69.46
N SER A 10 31.18 -21.79 -70.46
CA SER A 10 31.50 -23.16 -70.89
C SER A 10 32.38 -23.21 -72.14
N SER A 11 32.47 -22.12 -72.90
CA SER A 11 33.33 -22.01 -74.07
C SER A 11 33.61 -20.54 -74.40
N VAL A 12 34.74 -20.29 -75.05
CA VAL A 12 35.10 -18.99 -75.64
C VAL A 12 35.63 -19.26 -77.03
N GLY A 13 35.20 -18.47 -78.01
CA GLY A 13 35.66 -18.60 -79.38
C GLY A 13 35.52 -17.30 -80.17
N ASP A 14 36.20 -17.25 -81.30
CA ASP A 14 36.06 -16.21 -82.32
C ASP A 14 35.43 -16.81 -83.59
N SER A 15 35.49 -16.09 -84.72
CA SER A 15 34.93 -16.56 -85.99
C SER A 15 35.63 -17.77 -86.60
N VAL A 16 36.77 -18.22 -86.04
CA VAL A 16 37.64 -19.25 -86.62
C VAL A 16 37.91 -20.39 -85.63
N CYS A 17 38.00 -20.14 -84.32
CA CYS A 17 38.41 -21.12 -83.32
C CYS A 17 37.52 -21.07 -82.06
N SER A 18 37.36 -22.22 -81.38
CA SER A 18 36.70 -22.30 -80.07
C SER A 18 37.49 -23.15 -79.08
N ALA A 19 37.59 -22.69 -77.84
CA ALA A 19 38.17 -23.41 -76.72
C ALA A 19 37.11 -23.68 -75.65
N LYS A 20 37.18 -24.86 -75.03
CA LYS A 20 36.38 -25.16 -73.83
C LYS A 20 37.04 -24.49 -72.63
N VAL A 21 36.27 -23.68 -71.92
CA VAL A 21 36.68 -23.02 -70.67
C VAL A 21 35.64 -23.39 -69.62
N GLN A 22 36.05 -23.50 -68.36
CA GLN A 22 35.11 -23.67 -67.26
C GLN A 22 35.40 -22.62 -66.20
N ALA A 23 34.74 -21.47 -66.32
CA ALA A 23 34.74 -20.42 -65.31
C ALA A 23 33.33 -20.27 -64.75
N SER A 24 33.20 -20.06 -63.44
CA SER A 24 31.90 -19.86 -62.80
C SER A 24 31.89 -18.60 -61.94
N VAL A 25 30.77 -17.90 -61.96
CA VAL A 25 30.51 -16.69 -61.17
C VAL A 25 29.20 -16.90 -60.43
N ARG A 26 29.22 -16.83 -59.10
CA ARG A 26 28.01 -16.87 -58.28
C ARG A 26 27.57 -15.45 -57.95
N VAL A 27 26.38 -15.07 -58.40
CA VAL A 27 25.71 -13.82 -58.03
C VAL A 27 24.79 -14.12 -56.84
N ALA A 28 25.08 -13.53 -55.69
CA ALA A 28 24.25 -13.66 -54.49
C ALA A 28 22.98 -12.80 -54.60
N ALA A 29 21.91 -13.22 -53.92
CA ALA A 29 20.74 -12.36 -53.72
C ALA A 29 21.12 -11.21 -52.77
N ARG A 30 20.50 -10.04 -52.95
CA ARG A 30 20.66 -8.92 -52.01
C ARG A 30 20.06 -9.31 -50.64
N PRO A 31 20.73 -8.98 -49.53
CA PRO A 31 20.11 -9.10 -48.21
C PRO A 31 18.97 -8.08 -48.09
N ALA A 32 17.99 -8.36 -47.23
CA ALA A 32 16.95 -7.44 -46.84
C ALA A 32 17.16 -6.98 -45.40
N ALA A 33 16.99 -5.68 -45.13
CA ALA A 33 17.14 -5.08 -43.82
C ALA A 33 15.83 -4.48 -43.32
N THR A 34 15.55 -4.67 -42.02
CA THR A 34 14.34 -4.15 -41.37
C THR A 34 14.68 -3.62 -39.98
N LEU A 35 13.95 -2.58 -39.55
CA LEU A 35 14.06 -1.99 -38.22
C LEU A 35 12.84 -2.39 -37.39
N HIS A 36 13.09 -2.91 -36.20
CA HIS A 36 12.04 -3.33 -35.27
C HIS A 36 12.28 -2.70 -33.90
N SER A 37 11.20 -2.50 -33.14
CA SER A 37 11.29 -2.31 -31.69
C SER A 37 11.01 -3.61 -30.97
N VAL A 38 11.84 -3.92 -29.97
CA VAL A 38 11.48 -4.90 -28.93
C VAL A 38 10.55 -4.24 -27.92
N VAL A 39 10.80 -2.98 -27.59
CA VAL A 39 9.94 -2.10 -26.78
C VAL A 39 10.05 -0.68 -27.37
N SER A 40 8.93 -0.06 -27.72
CA SER A 40 8.86 1.30 -28.29
C SER A 40 8.19 2.31 -27.37
N ASP A 41 7.29 1.83 -26.52
CA ASP A 41 6.47 2.64 -25.63
C ASP A 41 7.00 2.45 -24.21
N VAL A 42 7.66 3.49 -23.69
CA VAL A 42 8.38 3.44 -22.41
C VAL A 42 7.98 4.59 -21.51
N CYS A 43 8.26 4.45 -20.21
CA CYS A 43 8.03 5.53 -19.26
C CYS A 43 9.17 6.54 -19.31
N ASP A 44 8.90 7.79 -18.92
CA ASP A 44 9.92 8.83 -18.86
C ASP A 44 11.17 8.39 -18.09
N GLY A 45 12.33 8.61 -18.69
CA GLY A 45 13.63 8.22 -18.15
C GLY A 45 14.03 6.76 -18.39
N ALA A 46 13.16 5.93 -18.97
CA ALA A 46 13.54 4.61 -19.48
C ALA A 46 14.02 4.71 -20.95
N SER A 47 14.67 3.65 -21.42
CA SER A 47 15.11 3.53 -22.82
C SER A 47 14.28 2.50 -23.55
N ALA A 48 13.89 2.82 -24.78
CA ALA A 48 13.35 1.88 -25.75
C ALA A 48 14.48 1.03 -26.34
N ARG A 49 14.15 -0.17 -26.85
CA ARG A 49 15.14 -1.08 -27.44
C ARG A 49 14.80 -1.36 -28.88
N LEU A 50 15.69 -0.91 -29.76
CA LEU A 50 15.58 -1.08 -31.22
C LEU A 50 16.47 -2.22 -31.68
N GLU A 51 16.11 -2.85 -32.79
CA GLU A 51 16.87 -3.92 -33.41
C GLU A 51 16.80 -3.81 -34.94
N VAL A 52 17.96 -3.80 -35.58
CA VAL A 52 18.07 -4.03 -37.03
C VAL A 52 18.27 -5.52 -37.26
N ARG A 53 17.48 -6.09 -38.16
CA ARG A 53 17.58 -7.49 -38.58
C ARG A 53 17.84 -7.60 -40.07
N LEU A 54 18.82 -8.41 -40.43
CA LEU A 54 19.09 -8.82 -41.81
C LEU A 54 18.45 -10.18 -42.10
N SER A 55 17.94 -10.35 -43.32
CA SER A 55 17.38 -11.60 -43.82
C SER A 55 17.73 -11.82 -45.29
N GLY A 56 17.90 -13.08 -45.70
CA GLY A 56 18.27 -13.42 -47.08
C GLY A 56 19.75 -13.13 -47.42
N GLY A 57 20.23 -13.77 -48.51
CA GLY A 57 21.49 -13.46 -49.21
C GLY A 57 22.73 -13.14 -48.36
N GLY A 58 23.47 -14.17 -47.90
CA GLY A 58 24.80 -13.99 -47.28
C GLY A 58 24.79 -13.30 -45.90
N GLY A 59 23.74 -13.54 -45.11
CA GLY A 59 23.46 -12.89 -43.82
C GLY A 59 24.33 -13.26 -42.62
N GLU A 60 25.63 -13.45 -42.82
CA GLU A 60 26.62 -13.48 -41.74
C GLU A 60 27.64 -12.39 -42.06
N GLY A 61 27.93 -11.51 -41.09
CA GLY A 61 28.57 -10.21 -41.33
C GLY A 61 30.02 -10.25 -41.87
N PRO A 62 30.73 -9.12 -41.88
CA PRO A 62 30.37 -7.84 -41.26
C PRO A 62 29.35 -7.05 -42.09
N TRP A 63 28.41 -6.39 -41.41
CA TRP A 63 27.51 -5.43 -42.01
C TRP A 63 27.39 -4.16 -41.18
N HIS A 64 26.88 -3.13 -41.84
CA HIS A 64 26.53 -1.87 -41.21
C HIS A 64 25.17 -1.37 -41.67
N ALA A 65 24.50 -0.63 -40.78
CA ALA A 65 23.26 0.08 -41.07
C ALA A 65 23.37 1.54 -40.65
N LEU A 66 22.68 2.42 -41.38
CA LEU A 66 22.53 3.83 -41.05
C LEU A 66 21.10 4.07 -40.58
N VAL A 67 20.96 4.53 -39.34
CA VAL A 67 19.67 4.85 -38.72
C VAL A 67 19.65 6.33 -38.40
N GLU A 68 18.68 7.03 -38.97
CA GLU A 68 18.38 8.42 -38.64
C GLU A 68 17.56 8.48 -37.35
N TYR A 69 18.01 9.32 -36.43
CA TYR A 69 17.39 9.58 -35.15
C TYR A 69 16.37 10.72 -35.28
N PRO A 70 15.44 10.87 -34.33
CA PRO A 70 14.44 11.95 -34.35
C PRO A 70 15.03 13.37 -34.41
N ASN A 71 16.28 13.57 -33.96
CA ASN A 71 17.01 14.83 -34.02
C ASN A 71 17.73 15.09 -35.36
N GLY A 72 17.61 14.18 -36.33
CA GLY A 72 18.31 14.22 -37.62
C GLY A 72 19.74 13.66 -37.59
N GLU A 73 20.23 13.19 -36.44
CA GLU A 73 21.53 12.53 -36.35
C GLU A 73 21.47 11.16 -37.02
N VAL A 74 22.43 10.84 -37.88
CA VAL A 74 22.53 9.51 -38.50
C VAL A 74 23.58 8.69 -37.78
N LYS A 75 23.15 7.61 -37.12
CA LYS A 75 24.03 6.70 -36.41
C LYS A 75 24.33 5.45 -37.24
N ARG A 76 25.61 5.09 -37.27
CA ARG A 76 26.07 3.82 -37.83
C ARG A 76 25.97 2.71 -36.79
N ILE A 77 25.35 1.60 -37.17
CA ILE A 77 25.24 0.38 -36.38
C ILE A 77 26.03 -0.71 -37.10
N ASP A 78 26.94 -1.38 -36.40
CA ASP A 78 27.81 -2.42 -36.94
C ASP A 78 27.53 -3.76 -36.23
N SER A 79 27.57 -4.87 -36.98
CA SER A 79 27.45 -6.20 -36.40
C SER A 79 28.00 -7.29 -37.33
N ASP A 80 28.52 -8.35 -36.71
CA ASP A 80 28.90 -9.59 -37.39
C ASP A 80 27.80 -10.66 -37.33
N LYS A 81 26.75 -10.40 -36.54
CA LYS A 81 25.58 -11.28 -36.37
C LYS A 81 24.43 -10.83 -37.26
N PRO A 82 23.46 -11.68 -37.61
CA PRO A 82 22.33 -11.28 -38.46
C PRO A 82 21.43 -10.17 -37.89
N SER A 83 21.61 -9.82 -36.60
CA SER A 83 20.95 -8.67 -35.99
C SER A 83 21.86 -7.87 -35.07
N ALA A 84 21.45 -6.64 -34.79
CA ALA A 84 22.07 -5.75 -33.81
C ALA A 84 20.99 -4.96 -33.08
N ALA A 85 21.02 -5.00 -31.75
CA ALA A 85 20.08 -4.27 -30.91
C ALA A 85 20.81 -3.23 -30.06
N TRP A 86 20.16 -2.09 -29.83
CA TRP A 86 20.68 -1.01 -29.00
C TRP A 86 19.54 -0.27 -28.31
N ASP A 87 19.87 0.43 -27.23
CA ASP A 87 18.91 1.21 -26.46
C ASP A 87 18.92 2.67 -26.91
N VAL A 88 17.74 3.28 -26.91
CA VAL A 88 17.52 4.69 -27.26
C VAL A 88 16.61 5.36 -26.26
N SER A 89 16.84 6.64 -25.98
CA SER A 89 16.08 7.42 -25.00
C SER A 89 15.44 8.67 -25.57
N LEU A 90 15.60 8.93 -26.86
CA LEU A 90 14.98 10.08 -27.51
C LEU A 90 13.63 9.66 -28.07
N GLU A 91 12.61 10.44 -27.76
CA GLU A 91 11.27 10.24 -28.30
C GLU A 91 11.21 10.65 -29.78
N GLY A 92 10.42 9.92 -30.57
CA GLY A 92 10.16 10.22 -31.98
C GLY A 92 10.47 9.06 -32.91
N ASP A 93 10.52 9.36 -34.20
CA ASP A 93 10.67 8.36 -35.26
C ASP A 93 12.13 8.09 -35.59
N TYR A 94 12.49 6.81 -35.55
CA TYR A 94 13.78 6.28 -35.99
C TYR A 94 13.62 5.66 -37.36
N VAL A 95 14.48 6.04 -38.31
CA VAL A 95 14.36 5.58 -39.71
C VAL A 95 15.62 4.87 -40.15
N LEU A 96 15.50 3.60 -40.54
CA LEU A 96 16.55 2.85 -41.23
C LEU A 96 16.69 3.40 -42.65
N GLN A 97 17.75 4.17 -42.89
CA GLN A 97 18.03 4.77 -44.19
C GLN A 97 18.67 3.75 -45.15
N SER A 98 19.61 2.95 -44.64
CA SER A 98 20.34 1.97 -45.46
C SER A 98 20.98 0.89 -44.61
N ALA A 99 21.29 -0.25 -45.25
CA ALA A 99 22.17 -1.27 -44.70
C ALA A 99 22.99 -1.90 -45.83
N ALA A 100 24.18 -2.40 -45.52
CA ALA A 100 25.04 -3.08 -46.49
C ALA A 100 25.92 -4.16 -45.86
N THR A 101 26.24 -5.20 -46.63
CA THR A 101 27.18 -6.28 -46.31
C THR A 101 28.35 -6.22 -47.30
N GLY A 102 29.54 -5.86 -46.85
CA GLY A 102 30.70 -5.64 -47.74
C GLY A 102 30.39 -4.62 -48.85
N GLN A 103 30.39 -5.07 -50.12
CA GLN A 103 30.04 -4.22 -51.28
C GLN A 103 28.58 -4.34 -51.75
N CYS A 104 27.75 -5.13 -51.06
CA CYS A 104 26.35 -5.32 -51.42
C CYS A 104 25.43 -4.41 -50.58
N SER A 105 24.65 -3.55 -51.23
CA SER A 105 23.55 -2.84 -50.56
C SER A 105 22.39 -3.80 -50.28
N ALA A 106 21.90 -3.76 -49.04
CA ALA A 106 20.68 -4.43 -48.65
C ALA A 106 19.47 -3.67 -49.19
N GLU A 107 18.41 -4.40 -49.52
CA GLU A 107 17.10 -3.82 -49.76
C GLU A 107 16.47 -3.46 -48.41
N VAL A 108 16.15 -2.17 -48.21
CA VAL A 108 15.45 -1.71 -47.01
C VAL A 108 13.97 -2.03 -47.17
N GLY A 109 13.43 -2.88 -46.30
CA GLY A 109 12.02 -3.29 -46.33
C GLY A 109 11.06 -2.17 -45.90
N ALA A 110 9.75 -2.37 -46.18
CA ALA A 110 8.70 -1.37 -45.89
C ALA A 110 8.51 -1.03 -44.39
N ALA A 111 9.03 -1.85 -43.47
CA ALA A 111 9.12 -1.54 -42.03
C ALA A 111 10.48 -0.88 -41.72
N SER A 112 10.70 0.31 -42.29
CA SER A 112 11.94 1.07 -42.15
C SER A 112 11.88 2.13 -41.07
N SER A 113 10.76 2.28 -40.36
CA SER A 113 10.60 3.28 -39.30
C SER A 113 9.99 2.70 -38.03
N VAL A 114 10.49 3.12 -36.88
CA VAL A 114 9.95 2.78 -35.57
C VAL A 114 9.73 4.08 -34.79
N SER A 115 8.51 4.25 -34.26
CA SER A 115 8.15 5.40 -33.42
C SER A 115 8.36 5.04 -31.96
N VAL A 116 9.23 5.76 -31.26
CA VAL A 116 9.44 5.62 -29.81
C VAL A 116 8.61 6.67 -29.10
N ARG A 117 7.85 6.26 -28.09
CA ARG A 117 6.97 7.13 -27.29
C ARG A 117 7.33 7.09 -25.83
N HIS A 118 7.30 8.26 -25.20
CA HIS A 118 7.60 8.40 -23.78
C HIS A 118 6.34 8.77 -23.02
N PHE A 119 6.12 8.08 -21.90
CA PHE A 119 4.94 8.24 -21.08
C PHE A 119 5.30 8.85 -19.74
N GLU A 120 4.64 9.96 -19.44
CA GLU A 120 4.73 10.59 -18.13
C GLU A 120 4.40 9.58 -17.02
N ALA A 121 5.27 9.52 -16.01
CA ALA A 121 5.06 8.70 -14.83
C ALA A 121 4.17 9.44 -13.81
N PRO A 122 3.34 8.73 -13.03
CA PRO A 122 2.50 9.38 -12.03
C PRO A 122 3.33 9.97 -10.87
N SER A 123 2.71 10.82 -10.08
CA SER A 123 3.22 11.26 -8.78
C SER A 123 2.14 11.08 -7.72
N ALA A 124 2.52 10.69 -6.50
CA ALA A 124 1.58 10.53 -5.39
C ALA A 124 2.09 11.19 -4.11
N THR A 125 1.20 11.86 -3.39
CA THR A 125 1.50 12.50 -2.10
C THR A 125 0.53 12.02 -1.04
N LEU A 126 1.06 11.68 0.13
CA LEU A 126 0.29 11.31 1.32
C LEU A 126 0.30 12.44 2.34
N GLY A 127 -0.85 12.67 2.98
CA GLY A 127 -0.98 13.60 4.10
C GLY A 127 -2.23 13.35 4.93
N GLY A 128 -2.52 14.30 5.82
CA GLY A 128 -3.65 14.23 6.75
C GLY A 128 -3.30 13.47 8.02
N ASP A 129 -2.51 14.10 8.90
CA ASP A 129 -2.28 13.55 10.25
C ASP A 129 -3.61 13.49 11.00
N VAL A 130 -3.84 12.38 11.70
CA VAL A 130 -5.10 12.11 12.38
C VAL A 130 -4.87 11.64 13.81
N THR A 131 -5.80 12.03 14.69
CA THR A 131 -5.87 11.48 16.05
C THR A 131 -7.29 10.99 16.31
N ALA A 132 -7.44 9.74 16.73
CA ALA A 132 -8.75 9.14 17.01
C ALA A 132 -8.73 8.30 18.29
N CYS A 133 -9.89 7.89 18.80
CA CYS A 133 -9.95 6.93 19.89
C CYS A 133 -9.36 5.59 19.44
N ALA A 134 -8.65 4.88 20.33
CA ALA A 134 -8.06 3.60 19.95
C ALA A 134 -9.09 2.64 19.35
N GLY A 135 -8.76 2.02 18.22
CA GLY A 135 -9.65 1.11 17.49
C GLY A 135 -10.78 1.77 16.68
N GLN A 136 -10.95 3.10 16.74
CA GLN A 136 -11.84 3.80 15.82
C GLN A 136 -11.12 4.13 14.51
N PRO A 137 -11.82 4.05 13.36
CA PRO A 137 -11.25 4.44 12.09
C PRO A 137 -11.00 5.96 12.04
N ALA A 138 -9.87 6.34 11.46
CA ALA A 138 -9.51 7.71 11.12
C ALA A 138 -9.12 7.77 9.64
N GLU A 139 -9.14 8.94 9.03
CA GLU A 139 -9.01 9.08 7.58
C GLU A 139 -7.76 9.87 7.17
N ILE A 140 -6.87 9.23 6.39
CA ILE A 140 -5.70 9.89 5.79
C ILE A 140 -5.92 10.05 4.28
N GLY A 141 -5.29 11.05 3.67
CA GLY A 141 -5.52 11.42 2.26
C GLY A 141 -4.34 11.10 1.35
N VAL A 142 -4.61 10.44 0.23
CA VAL A 142 -3.66 10.20 -0.87
C VAL A 142 -4.10 11.01 -2.08
N ARG A 143 -3.21 11.82 -2.65
CA ARG A 143 -3.42 12.51 -3.93
C ARG A 143 -2.49 11.93 -4.97
N VAL A 144 -2.99 11.67 -6.17
CA VAL A 144 -2.21 11.18 -7.30
C VAL A 144 -2.42 12.12 -8.48
N SER A 145 -1.37 12.39 -9.25
CA SER A 145 -1.46 13.20 -10.48
C SER A 145 -0.49 12.73 -11.56
N GLY A 146 -0.76 13.10 -12.82
CA GLY A 146 0.06 12.71 -13.97
C GLY A 146 -0.11 11.23 -14.35
N GLY A 147 0.57 10.81 -15.41
CA GLY A 147 0.45 9.43 -15.95
C GLY A 147 -0.98 9.04 -16.36
N GLN A 148 -1.21 7.74 -16.59
CA GLN A 148 -2.51 7.24 -17.04
C GLN A 148 -3.29 6.53 -15.91
N TRP A 149 -4.44 7.07 -15.52
CA TRP A 149 -5.36 6.39 -14.60
C TRP A 149 -5.89 5.07 -15.20
N PRO A 150 -6.29 4.07 -14.38
CA PRO A 150 -6.26 4.04 -12.91
C PRO A 150 -4.86 3.83 -12.32
N TYR A 151 -4.70 4.21 -11.05
CA TYR A 151 -3.42 4.12 -10.33
C TYR A 151 -3.45 3.05 -9.24
N SER A 152 -2.33 2.37 -9.03
CA SER A 152 -2.11 1.47 -7.89
C SER A 152 -1.10 2.08 -6.92
N VAL A 153 -1.48 2.26 -5.65
CA VAL A 153 -0.67 2.88 -4.61
C VAL A 153 -0.37 1.88 -3.50
N VAL A 154 0.90 1.74 -3.14
CA VAL A 154 1.33 0.86 -2.04
C VAL A 154 1.59 1.69 -0.79
N LEU A 155 0.79 1.45 0.24
CA LEU A 155 0.85 2.14 1.53
C LEU A 155 1.56 1.27 2.57
N LEU A 156 2.49 1.87 3.32
CA LEU A 156 3.20 1.24 4.43
C LEU A 156 2.73 1.83 5.76
N LEU A 157 2.68 0.98 6.79
CA LEU A 157 2.58 1.36 8.19
C LEU A 157 3.89 0.96 8.89
N ASN A 158 4.61 1.93 9.45
CA ASN A 158 5.90 1.73 10.12
C ASN A 158 6.89 0.90 9.27
N GLY A 159 6.92 1.16 7.96
CA GLY A 159 7.80 0.49 6.99
C GLY A 159 7.32 -0.88 6.49
N LYS A 160 6.18 -1.39 6.94
CA LYS A 160 5.60 -2.68 6.50
C LYS A 160 4.34 -2.45 5.66
N PRO A 161 4.03 -3.32 4.67
CA PRO A 161 2.81 -3.20 3.89
C PRO A 161 1.57 -3.13 4.79
N TYR A 162 0.78 -2.06 4.66
CA TYR A 162 -0.44 -1.88 5.45
C TYR A 162 -1.56 -2.82 4.98
N ARG A 163 -1.61 -3.11 3.67
CA ARG A 163 -2.55 -4.06 3.05
C ARG A 163 -1.78 -5.02 2.14
N ARG A 164 -2.38 -6.18 1.88
CA ARG A 164 -1.84 -7.14 0.91
C ARG A 164 -1.91 -6.61 -0.51
N GLU A 165 -3.05 -6.01 -0.87
CA GLU A 165 -3.28 -5.44 -2.19
C GLU A 165 -3.04 -3.93 -2.20
N PRO A 166 -2.51 -3.38 -3.31
CA PRO A 166 -2.41 -1.94 -3.50
C PRO A 166 -3.78 -1.25 -3.45
N LEU A 167 -3.78 0.01 -3.02
CA LEU A 167 -4.95 0.87 -3.10
C LEU A 167 -5.16 1.32 -4.55
N LEU A 168 -6.40 1.30 -5.02
CA LEU A 168 -6.74 1.68 -6.39
C LEU A 168 -7.37 3.08 -6.42
N VAL A 169 -6.83 3.96 -7.26
CA VAL A 169 -7.40 5.29 -7.54
C VAL A 169 -7.96 5.27 -8.96
N THR A 170 -9.29 5.37 -9.07
CA THR A 170 -10.03 5.12 -10.32
C THR A 170 -10.53 6.39 -11.02
N ARG A 171 -9.96 7.54 -10.68
CA ARG A 171 -10.28 8.82 -11.30
C ARG A 171 -9.00 9.53 -11.76
N PRO A 172 -9.04 10.32 -12.85
CA PRO A 172 -7.92 11.16 -13.26
C PRO A 172 -7.55 12.14 -12.14
N ASP A 173 -6.24 12.34 -11.91
CA ASP A 173 -5.70 13.23 -10.88
C ASP A 173 -6.42 13.11 -9.52
N GLY A 174 -6.71 11.86 -9.14
CA GLY A 174 -7.65 11.53 -8.09
C GLY A 174 -7.11 11.70 -6.68
N GLU A 175 -8.02 12.04 -5.76
CA GLU A 175 -7.81 11.93 -4.32
C GLU A 175 -8.53 10.68 -3.79
N LEU A 176 -7.87 9.98 -2.87
CA LEU A 176 -8.38 8.80 -2.18
C LEU A 176 -8.23 9.00 -0.68
N THR A 177 -9.34 8.87 0.04
CA THR A 177 -9.34 8.80 1.50
C THR A 177 -9.19 7.36 1.96
N VAL A 178 -8.29 7.12 2.91
CA VAL A 178 -7.98 5.79 3.43
C VAL A 178 -8.35 5.75 4.92
N ALA A 179 -9.33 4.92 5.25
CA ALA A 179 -9.65 4.61 6.64
C ALA A 179 -8.55 3.73 7.26
N VAL A 180 -7.96 4.20 8.35
CA VAL A 180 -6.90 3.58 9.13
C VAL A 180 -7.33 3.44 10.59
N THR A 181 -7.00 2.31 11.23
CA THR A 181 -7.35 2.02 12.63
C THR A 181 -6.13 1.79 13.50
N GLU A 182 -4.97 1.55 12.89
CA GLU A 182 -3.72 1.29 13.59
C GLU A 182 -2.93 2.58 13.78
N GLN A 183 -2.31 2.72 14.94
CA GLN A 183 -1.44 3.86 15.21
C GLN A 183 -0.07 3.67 14.54
N GLY A 184 0.52 4.79 14.11
CA GLY A 184 1.87 4.80 13.58
C GLY A 184 2.05 5.76 12.42
N ARG A 185 3.20 5.65 11.78
CA ARG A 185 3.56 6.47 10.63
C ARG A 185 3.22 5.76 9.34
N TYR A 186 2.38 6.40 8.54
CA TYR A 186 2.00 5.97 7.21
C TYR A 186 2.88 6.64 6.15
N THR A 187 3.37 5.86 5.19
CA THR A 187 4.19 6.34 4.07
C THR A 187 3.83 5.60 2.78
N LEU A 188 4.13 6.21 1.63
CA LEU A 188 3.94 5.58 0.33
C LEU A 188 5.22 4.87 -0.12
N GLN A 189 5.14 3.58 -0.43
CA GLN A 189 6.26 2.83 -1.01
C GLN A 189 6.40 3.10 -2.52
N GLY A 190 5.28 3.26 -3.21
CA GLY A 190 5.27 3.43 -4.65
C GLY A 190 3.87 3.68 -5.21
N VAL A 191 3.84 4.25 -6.39
CA VAL A 191 2.65 4.43 -7.21
C VAL A 191 2.94 3.93 -8.62
N LYS A 192 1.97 3.27 -9.24
CA LYS A 192 2.02 2.91 -10.67
C LYS A 192 0.74 3.32 -11.37
N ASP A 193 0.87 3.66 -12.64
CA ASP A 193 -0.26 3.98 -13.52
C ASP A 193 -0.73 2.75 -14.30
N ALA A 194 -1.75 2.90 -15.15
CA ALA A 194 -2.32 1.84 -15.97
C ALA A 194 -1.32 1.27 -17.00
N ARG A 195 -0.33 2.07 -17.42
CA ARG A 195 0.77 1.67 -18.31
C ARG A 195 1.93 1.03 -17.56
N ARG A 196 1.79 0.87 -16.23
CA ARG A 196 2.80 0.32 -15.31
C ARG A 196 4.02 1.21 -15.11
N CYS A 197 3.91 2.50 -15.43
CA CYS A 197 4.95 3.47 -15.13
C CYS A 197 5.05 3.71 -13.63
N SER A 198 6.26 3.54 -13.09
CA SER A 198 6.52 3.73 -11.66
C SER A 198 6.75 5.22 -11.39
N GLY A 199 5.94 5.76 -10.50
CA GLY A 199 5.94 7.17 -10.17
C GLY A 199 6.72 7.52 -8.91
N LYS A 200 6.84 8.83 -8.66
CA LYS A 200 7.45 9.37 -7.44
C LYS A 200 6.42 9.43 -6.32
N THR A 201 6.87 9.22 -5.09
CA THR A 201 6.04 9.38 -3.89
C THR A 201 6.61 10.40 -2.93
N SER A 202 5.74 11.11 -2.21
CA SER A 202 6.14 12.09 -1.21
C SER A 202 5.14 12.17 -0.05
N GLY A 203 5.52 12.89 1.01
CA GLY A 203 4.67 13.09 2.18
C GLY A 203 4.59 11.87 3.11
N HIS A 204 3.88 12.08 4.22
CA HIS A 204 3.57 11.06 5.23
C HIS A 204 2.32 11.49 6.00
N ALA A 205 1.72 10.55 6.71
CA ALA A 205 0.67 10.84 7.67
C ALA A 205 0.97 10.11 8.99
N GLU A 206 0.73 10.77 10.12
CA GLU A 206 0.77 10.16 11.44
C GLU A 206 -0.65 9.87 11.93
N ALA A 207 -0.93 8.59 12.21
CA ALA A 207 -2.13 8.21 12.93
C ALA A 207 -1.78 8.01 14.41
N ARG A 208 -2.39 8.83 15.26
CA ARG A 208 -2.25 8.77 16.71
C ARG A 208 -3.54 8.28 17.34
N GLN A 209 -3.41 7.61 18.48
CA GLN A 209 -4.55 7.19 19.26
C GLN A 209 -4.62 7.95 20.58
N TYR A 210 -5.82 8.34 20.97
CA TYR A 210 -6.07 8.88 22.29
C TYR A 210 -5.91 7.80 23.36
N ALA A 211 -5.20 8.15 24.43
CA ALA A 211 -5.08 7.30 25.60
C ALA A 211 -6.44 7.11 26.28
N ARG A 212 -6.62 5.95 26.94
CA ARG A 212 -7.90 5.52 27.51
C ARG A 212 -7.87 5.58 29.03
N ALA A 213 -8.90 6.18 29.63
CA ALA A 213 -9.09 6.15 31.06
C ALA A 213 -9.42 4.73 31.57
N ARG A 214 -9.10 4.45 32.84
CA ARG A 214 -9.47 3.20 33.52
C ARG A 214 -10.23 3.50 34.80
N ALA A 215 -11.40 2.90 35.01
CA ALA A 215 -12.17 3.11 36.23
C ALA A 215 -12.38 1.80 37.01
N GLY A 216 -12.42 1.87 38.34
CA GLY A 216 -12.65 0.70 39.18
C GLY A 216 -13.15 1.04 40.57
N PHE A 217 -13.78 0.06 41.22
CA PHE A 217 -14.13 0.15 42.63
C PHE A 217 -12.88 0.00 43.49
N ALA A 218 -12.81 0.76 44.58
CA ALA A 218 -11.71 0.65 45.55
C ALA A 218 -11.68 -0.69 46.28
N GLN A 219 -12.82 -1.39 46.34
CA GLN A 219 -12.99 -2.66 47.03
C GLN A 219 -13.78 -3.65 46.15
N SER A 220 -13.54 -4.95 46.33
CA SER A 220 -14.25 -6.02 45.61
C SER A 220 -15.52 -6.50 46.33
N SER A 221 -15.63 -6.25 47.63
CA SER A 221 -16.83 -6.54 48.40
C SER A 221 -17.03 -5.58 49.57
N HIS A 222 -18.28 -5.48 50.02
CA HIS A 222 -18.65 -4.77 51.24
C HIS A 222 -19.83 -5.48 51.92
N THR A 223 -19.79 -5.58 53.24
CA THR A 223 -20.89 -6.13 54.05
C THR A 223 -21.43 -5.03 54.96
N MET A 224 -22.75 -4.85 55.00
CA MET A 224 -23.42 -3.89 55.88
C MET A 224 -24.49 -4.57 56.75
N CYS A 225 -24.81 -4.01 57.91
CA CYS A 225 -25.95 -4.47 58.71
C CYS A 225 -27.29 -4.07 58.04
N ALA A 226 -28.36 -4.78 58.37
CA ALA A 226 -29.70 -4.42 57.93
C ALA A 226 -30.05 -2.98 58.39
N GLY A 227 -30.51 -2.14 57.46
CA GLY A 227 -30.84 -0.73 57.72
C GLY A 227 -29.67 0.24 57.62
N SER A 228 -28.43 -0.25 57.56
CA SER A 228 -27.23 0.58 57.36
C SER A 228 -26.99 0.91 55.88
N SER A 229 -26.06 1.83 55.63
CA SER A 229 -25.54 2.14 54.31
C SER A 229 -24.03 2.00 54.24
N VAL A 230 -23.51 1.86 53.04
CA VAL A 230 -22.07 1.85 52.75
C VAL A 230 -21.73 2.94 51.74
N ASP A 231 -20.60 3.61 51.94
CA ASP A 231 -19.99 4.50 50.96
C ASP A 231 -19.03 3.72 50.05
N VAL A 232 -19.33 3.75 48.75
CA VAL A 232 -18.55 3.07 47.73
C VAL A 232 -17.69 4.09 47.01
N ALA A 233 -16.37 3.88 47.02
CA ALA A 233 -15.43 4.70 46.29
C ALA A 233 -15.12 4.11 44.91
N VAL A 234 -15.14 4.96 43.90
CA VAL A 234 -14.73 4.65 42.52
C VAL A 234 -13.59 5.59 42.14
N SER A 235 -12.51 5.05 41.60
CA SER A 235 -11.40 5.82 41.06
C SER A 235 -11.36 5.72 39.54
N VAL A 236 -10.90 6.78 38.90
CA VAL A 236 -10.59 6.86 37.47
C VAL A 236 -9.12 7.24 37.33
N VAL A 237 -8.35 6.39 36.67
CA VAL A 237 -6.97 6.69 36.26
C VAL A 237 -7.04 7.28 34.86
N SER A 238 -6.51 8.49 34.68
CA SER A 238 -6.59 9.22 33.41
C SER A 238 -5.77 8.56 32.30
N ASP A 239 -4.53 8.15 32.60
CA ASP A 239 -3.55 7.68 31.63
C ASP A 239 -3.39 8.65 30.43
N GLY A 240 -3.59 9.96 30.64
CA GLY A 240 -3.57 10.98 29.57
C GLY A 240 -4.93 11.23 28.86
N SER A 241 -6.00 10.54 29.27
CA SER A 241 -7.37 10.86 28.88
C SER A 241 -7.87 12.12 29.61
N PRO A 242 -8.54 13.08 28.93
CA PRO A 242 -9.03 14.31 29.53
C PRO A 242 -10.34 14.12 30.28
N ALA A 243 -10.42 14.73 31.47
CA ALA A 243 -11.65 14.90 32.23
C ALA A 243 -12.58 15.96 31.58
N PRO A 244 -13.88 15.97 31.90
CA PRO A 244 -14.58 15.04 32.80
C PRO A 244 -14.80 13.66 32.19
N TRP A 245 -14.73 12.61 33.02
CA TRP A 245 -15.11 11.25 32.63
C TRP A 245 -16.54 10.95 33.06
N GLN A 246 -17.40 10.63 32.11
CA GLN A 246 -18.71 10.06 32.43
C GLN A 246 -18.50 8.65 32.94
N VAL A 247 -19.06 8.31 34.11
CA VAL A 247 -19.00 6.97 34.70
C VAL A 247 -20.41 6.51 35.04
N THR A 248 -20.85 5.40 34.44
CA THR A 248 -22.13 4.77 34.74
C THR A 248 -21.93 3.53 35.61
N VAL A 249 -22.68 3.45 36.69
CA VAL A 249 -22.74 2.32 37.62
C VAL A 249 -24.04 1.55 37.39
N LEU A 250 -23.92 0.23 37.27
CA LEU A 250 -25.01 -0.72 37.19
C LEU A 250 -25.11 -1.52 38.50
N ARG A 251 -26.32 -1.87 38.93
CA ARG A 251 -26.60 -2.84 39.99
C ARG A 251 -27.42 -3.98 39.40
N ASP A 252 -26.91 -5.21 39.52
CA ASP A 252 -27.54 -6.42 38.99
C ASP A 252 -27.97 -6.24 37.52
N GLU A 253 -27.04 -5.75 36.70
CA GLU A 253 -27.22 -5.39 35.27
C GLU A 253 -28.17 -4.23 34.94
N HIS A 254 -28.75 -3.57 35.94
CA HIS A 254 -29.65 -2.43 35.73
C HIS A 254 -28.97 -1.11 36.07
N PHE A 255 -29.35 -0.04 35.39
CA PHE A 255 -28.86 1.31 35.69
C PHE A 255 -29.06 1.64 37.18
N TYR A 256 -27.99 2.13 37.83
CA TYR A 256 -28.04 2.58 39.22
C TYR A 256 -27.78 4.07 39.33
N THR A 257 -26.64 4.56 38.82
CA THR A 257 -26.32 5.99 38.78
C THR A 257 -25.32 6.30 37.68
N ALA A 258 -25.20 7.56 37.27
CA ALA A 258 -24.13 8.05 36.43
C ALA A 258 -23.61 9.41 36.93
N THR A 259 -22.30 9.60 36.86
CA THR A 259 -21.62 10.79 37.38
C THR A 259 -20.51 11.25 36.43
N ALA A 260 -20.40 12.56 36.23
CA ALA A 260 -19.24 13.18 35.60
C ALA A 260 -18.12 13.36 36.63
N VAL A 261 -17.02 12.65 36.45
CA VAL A 261 -15.87 12.65 37.36
C VAL A 261 -14.83 13.65 36.84
N ALA A 262 -14.51 14.66 37.64
CA ALA A 262 -13.45 15.63 37.33
C ALA A 262 -12.06 15.06 37.64
N ASN A 263 -11.02 15.70 37.09
CA ASN A 263 -9.63 15.43 37.45
C ASN A 263 -9.34 16.07 38.82
N ASN A 264 -9.61 15.33 39.89
CA ASN A 264 -9.50 15.79 41.29
C ASN A 264 -8.44 15.02 42.10
N THR A 265 -7.64 14.18 41.44
CA THR A 265 -6.49 13.50 42.03
C THR A 265 -5.25 13.72 41.16
N GLU A 266 -4.07 13.37 41.67
CA GLU A 266 -2.81 13.54 40.93
C GLU A 266 -2.76 12.77 39.61
N THR A 267 -3.39 11.59 39.57
CA THR A 267 -3.37 10.67 38.41
C THR A 267 -4.71 10.55 37.68
N GLY A 268 -5.76 11.24 38.17
CA GLY A 268 -7.07 11.24 37.54
C GLY A 268 -8.19 11.74 38.46
N GLY A 269 -9.24 10.94 38.62
CA GLY A 269 -10.46 11.32 39.30
C GLY A 269 -10.92 10.32 40.36
N SER A 270 -11.76 10.75 41.27
CA SER A 270 -12.51 9.87 42.16
C SER A 270 -13.86 10.46 42.53
N PHE A 271 -14.82 9.58 42.80
CA PHE A 271 -16.10 9.95 43.38
C PHE A 271 -16.58 8.87 44.34
N ARG A 272 -17.56 9.22 45.17
CA ARG A 272 -18.22 8.30 46.09
C ARG A 272 -19.72 8.33 45.89
N PHE A 273 -20.37 7.20 46.12
CA PHE A 273 -21.82 7.12 46.24
C PHE A 273 -22.20 6.23 47.42
N THR A 274 -23.32 6.51 48.05
CA THR A 274 -23.83 5.74 49.19
C THR A 274 -24.92 4.79 48.73
N THR A 275 -24.87 3.52 49.14
CA THR A 275 -25.94 2.56 48.86
C THR A 275 -26.42 1.83 50.11
N ARG A 276 -27.70 1.48 50.11
CA ARG A 276 -28.38 0.63 51.11
C ARG A 276 -28.84 -0.72 50.52
N GLN A 277 -28.65 -0.91 49.22
CA GLN A 277 -29.19 -2.06 48.50
C GLN A 277 -28.07 -3.09 48.28
N PRO A 278 -28.21 -4.33 48.79
CA PRO A 278 -27.31 -5.41 48.40
C PRO A 278 -27.44 -5.68 46.90
N GLY A 279 -26.40 -6.29 46.33
CA GLY A 279 -26.37 -6.63 44.91
C GLY A 279 -24.96 -6.65 44.34
N LEU A 280 -24.86 -6.96 43.05
CA LEU A 280 -23.62 -6.89 42.29
C LEU A 280 -23.53 -5.54 41.57
N TYR A 281 -22.55 -4.72 41.95
CA TYR A 281 -22.29 -3.44 41.32
C TYR A 281 -21.21 -3.60 40.24
N LYS A 282 -21.46 -3.02 39.06
CA LYS A 282 -20.56 -3.00 37.90
C LYS A 282 -20.42 -1.58 37.39
N LEU A 283 -19.27 -1.26 36.80
CA LEU A 283 -19.16 -0.07 35.95
C LEU A 283 -19.49 -0.49 34.52
N SER A 284 -20.30 0.32 33.81
CA SER A 284 -20.63 0.04 32.41
C SER A 284 -19.42 0.33 31.52
N GLN A 285 -19.04 -0.63 30.67
CA GLN A 285 -17.94 -0.48 29.72
C GLN A 285 -18.22 0.60 28.67
N GLU A 286 -19.49 0.77 28.27
CA GLU A 286 -19.94 1.85 27.37
C GLU A 286 -20.20 3.16 28.12
N GLY A 287 -20.40 3.08 29.44
CA GLY A 287 -20.68 4.22 30.29
C GLY A 287 -19.45 4.84 30.94
N LEU A 288 -18.24 4.41 30.57
CA LEU A 288 -16.98 5.08 30.90
C LEU A 288 -16.48 5.82 29.66
N VAL A 289 -16.72 7.12 29.57
CA VAL A 289 -16.41 7.94 28.38
C VAL A 289 -15.70 9.22 28.79
N ASP A 290 -14.61 9.55 28.11
CA ASP A 290 -13.86 10.79 28.36
C ASP A 290 -14.46 12.03 27.65
N ALA A 291 -13.88 13.21 27.89
CA ALA A 291 -14.39 14.46 27.31
C ALA A 291 -14.32 14.52 25.76
N ARG A 292 -13.56 13.62 25.12
CA ARG A 292 -13.46 13.49 23.66
C ARG A 292 -14.40 12.41 23.11
N GLY A 293 -15.18 11.74 23.95
CA GLY A 293 -16.04 10.64 23.55
C GLY A 293 -15.34 9.29 23.47
N CYS A 294 -14.10 9.15 23.95
CA CYS A 294 -13.40 7.87 23.93
C CYS A 294 -13.82 6.99 25.09
N SER A 295 -14.16 5.73 24.81
CA SER A 295 -14.47 4.74 25.82
C SER A 295 -13.23 4.28 26.59
N GLY A 296 -13.36 4.20 27.91
CA GLY A 296 -12.33 3.70 28.81
C GLY A 296 -12.42 2.19 29.07
N ALA A 297 -11.60 1.70 29.99
CA ALA A 297 -11.67 0.33 30.49
C ALA A 297 -12.21 0.28 31.91
N VAL A 298 -13.16 -0.61 32.20
CA VAL A 298 -13.69 -0.80 33.54
C VAL A 298 -13.06 -1.98 34.29
N GLY A 299 -12.96 -1.86 35.60
CA GLY A 299 -12.47 -2.87 36.52
C GLY A 299 -13.50 -3.95 36.87
N LYS A 300 -13.11 -4.85 37.78
CA LYS A 300 -13.96 -5.95 38.26
C LYS A 300 -15.21 -5.44 39.00
N PRO A 301 -16.32 -6.19 39.00
CA PRO A 301 -17.49 -5.88 39.81
C PRO A 301 -17.18 -5.89 41.31
N MET A 302 -18.00 -5.17 42.07
CA MET A 302 -18.01 -5.18 43.54
C MET A 302 -19.33 -5.78 44.05
N ARG A 303 -19.28 -6.64 45.07
CA ARG A 303 -20.47 -7.22 45.69
C ARG A 303 -20.81 -6.57 47.02
N VAL A 304 -22.05 -6.10 47.19
CA VAL A 304 -22.56 -5.61 48.47
C VAL A 304 -23.51 -6.63 49.07
N THR A 305 -23.27 -7.02 50.32
CA THR A 305 -24.11 -7.98 51.07
C THR A 305 -24.65 -7.35 52.36
N VAL A 306 -25.75 -7.91 52.85
CA VAL A 306 -26.35 -7.51 54.14
C VAL A 306 -26.19 -8.65 55.14
N ALA A 307 -25.56 -8.35 56.28
CA ALA A 307 -25.50 -9.25 57.43
C ALA A 307 -26.78 -9.13 58.28
N GLN A 308 -27.37 -10.27 58.64
CA GLN A 308 -28.50 -10.33 59.56
C GLN A 308 -28.02 -10.20 61.01
N LEU A 309 -28.85 -9.60 61.86
CA LEU A 309 -28.59 -9.57 63.30
C LEU A 309 -28.65 -11.01 63.86
N PRO A 310 -27.75 -11.39 64.78
CA PRO A 310 -27.82 -12.69 65.42
C PRO A 310 -29.10 -12.80 66.26
N THR A 311 -29.88 -13.87 66.06
CA THR A 311 -31.05 -14.18 66.90
C THR A 311 -30.63 -15.06 68.07
N VAL A 312 -30.80 -14.57 69.30
CA VAL A 312 -30.65 -15.38 70.52
C VAL A 312 -31.99 -16.03 70.85
N ARG A 313 -32.01 -17.36 71.01
CA ARG A 313 -33.10 -18.10 71.64
C ARG A 313 -32.63 -18.57 73.01
N VAL A 314 -33.32 -18.15 74.06
CA VAL A 314 -33.08 -18.67 75.42
C VAL A 314 -33.97 -19.89 75.63
N THR A 315 -33.38 -21.02 76.03
CA THR A 315 -34.10 -22.26 76.40
C THR A 315 -33.57 -22.82 77.72
N PRO A 316 -34.47 -23.24 78.66
CA PRO A 316 -35.93 -23.28 78.52
C PRO A 316 -36.60 -21.91 78.72
N ALA A 317 -37.66 -21.63 77.95
CA ALA A 317 -38.43 -20.37 78.01
C ALA A 317 -39.32 -20.25 79.27
N SER A 318 -39.31 -21.27 80.14
CA SER A 318 -39.97 -21.28 81.44
C SER A 318 -39.21 -22.23 82.38
N GLY A 319 -38.57 -21.69 83.41
CA GLY A 319 -38.06 -22.46 84.54
C GLY A 319 -38.79 -22.02 85.80
N SER A 320 -39.39 -22.95 86.54
CA SER A 320 -39.88 -22.72 87.89
C SER A 320 -38.71 -22.72 88.87
N VAL A 321 -38.57 -21.65 89.65
CA VAL A 321 -37.61 -21.55 90.76
C VAL A 321 -38.25 -22.17 92.00
N CYS A 322 -37.57 -23.08 92.69
CA CYS A 322 -37.95 -23.49 94.05
C CYS A 322 -37.27 -22.55 95.06
N GLU A 323 -38.04 -21.93 95.96
CA GLU A 323 -37.50 -21.27 97.15
C GLU A 323 -36.92 -22.33 98.10
N VAL A 324 -35.70 -22.06 98.61
CA VAL A 324 -35.07 -22.87 99.64
C VAL A 324 -35.27 -22.15 100.96
N GLY A 325 -36.00 -22.79 101.89
CA GLY A 325 -36.03 -22.43 103.31
C GLY A 325 -34.88 -23.04 104.09
#